data_AF-A0A2V9T7R7-F1
#
_entry.id   AF-A0A2V9T7R7-F1
#
_cell.length_a   1.000
_cell.length_b   1.000
_cell.length_c   1.000
_cell.angle_alpha   90.00
_cell.angle_beta   90.00
_cell.angle_gamma   90.00
#
_symmetry.space_group_name_H-M   'P 1'
#
loop_
_entity.id
_entity.type
_entity.pdbx_description
1 polymer ?
#
loop_
_entity_poly.entity_id
_entity_poly.type
_entity_poly.pdbx_seq_one_letter_code
_entity_poly.pdbx_strand_id
1 'polypeptide(L)'
;MKANKKLTSVVLSILIIFAAAPSQLAAQTAVAKTPSDGKPSAPQWCVQVDKIVTGDVTLEPAFRIAIYENLLQELAKTRRFKEVFRSGDRNARDIADLLILKTTVQKYTPGSETRRAVTTVSGATKLKVRSQLYTRDGRLILERVVDGNVRFFGGNLRATHNLARNIAKTIKQSSLPTPTSSIPEQKTERSPVSTSGAGEELSAADDGR
;
A
#
# COMPACT_ATOMS: atom_id res chain seq x y z
N MET A 1 28.37 63.27 14.09
CA MET A 1 28.77 62.10 13.28
C MET A 1 27.52 61.30 12.91
N LYS A 2 27.31 61.08 11.61
CA LYS A 2 26.65 59.94 10.92
C LYS A 2 25.27 59.46 11.46
N ALA A 3 24.13 59.75 10.80
CA ALA A 3 23.59 59.18 9.53
C ALA A 3 22.74 57.91 9.80
N ASN A 4 21.42 57.81 9.54
CA ASN A 4 20.71 57.53 8.26
C ASN A 4 19.33 56.88 8.62
N LYS A 5 18.24 56.84 7.85
CA LYS A 5 17.77 57.32 6.54
C LYS A 5 16.24 57.19 6.57
N LYS A 6 15.54 58.13 5.93
CA LYS A 6 14.08 58.20 5.93
C LYS A 6 13.44 57.14 5.03
N LEU A 7 12.32 56.59 5.51
CA LEU A 7 11.45 55.66 4.79
C LEU A 7 10.66 56.44 3.72
N THR A 8 10.99 56.23 2.44
CA THR A 8 10.22 56.73 1.30
C THR A 8 9.14 55.72 0.93
N SER A 9 7.87 56.07 1.13
CA SER A 9 6.72 55.36 0.57
C SER A 9 6.27 56.09 -0.69
N VAL A 10 6.37 55.41 -1.84
CA VAL A 10 5.82 55.90 -3.13
C VAL A 10 4.59 55.05 -3.44
N VAL A 11 3.49 55.77 -3.62
CA VAL A 11 2.15 55.30 -3.98
C VAL A 11 2.15 54.79 -5.42
N LEU A 12 1.47 53.67 -5.69
CA LEU A 12 0.88 53.45 -7.00
C LEU A 12 -0.51 52.81 -6.88
N SER A 13 -1.49 53.69 -7.00
CA SER A 13 -2.91 53.43 -7.23
C SER A 13 -3.13 52.67 -8.54
N ILE A 14 -3.77 51.50 -8.47
CA ILE A 14 -4.34 50.83 -9.65
C ILE A 14 -5.85 50.70 -9.43
N LEU A 15 -6.57 51.55 -10.16
CA LEU A 15 -8.01 51.54 -10.35
C LEU A 15 -8.35 50.40 -11.33
N ILE A 16 -8.99 49.32 -10.87
CA ILE A 16 -9.48 48.25 -11.75
C ILE A 16 -10.97 48.47 -11.99
N ILE A 17 -11.29 48.77 -13.23
CA ILE A 17 -12.63 48.99 -13.79
C ILE A 17 -13.36 47.64 -13.82
N PHE A 18 -14.50 47.53 -13.13
CA PHE A 18 -15.45 46.44 -13.31
C PHE A 18 -16.22 46.65 -14.62
N ALA A 19 -15.72 46.08 -15.71
CA ALA A 19 -16.48 45.96 -16.95
C ALA A 19 -17.35 44.69 -16.87
N ALA A 20 -18.65 44.89 -16.70
CA ALA A 20 -19.65 43.84 -16.85
C ALA A 20 -19.82 43.51 -18.35
N ALA A 21 -19.63 42.24 -18.71
CA ALA A 21 -20.04 41.66 -19.99
C ALA A 21 -20.27 40.13 -19.83
N PRO A 22 -21.12 39.52 -20.68
CA PRO A 22 -22.07 38.48 -20.27
C PRO A 22 -21.51 37.05 -20.29
N SER A 23 -22.02 36.22 -19.36
CA SER A 23 -21.81 34.79 -19.27
C SER A 23 -22.46 34.04 -20.44
N GLN A 24 -21.68 33.70 -21.46
CA GLN A 24 -21.96 32.58 -22.35
C GLN A 24 -20.64 31.92 -22.76
N LEU A 25 -20.37 30.69 -22.31
CA LEU A 25 -19.95 29.61 -23.21
C LEU A 25 -19.82 28.26 -22.50
N ALA A 26 -20.33 27.25 -23.22
CA ALA A 26 -19.87 25.87 -23.29
C ALA A 26 -19.88 25.04 -22.00
N ALA A 27 -20.95 24.23 -21.89
CA ALA A 27 -20.88 22.92 -21.29
C ALA A 27 -19.73 22.13 -21.94
N GLN A 28 -18.58 22.07 -21.25
CA GLN A 28 -17.51 21.15 -21.59
C GLN A 28 -17.72 19.89 -20.77
N THR A 29 -18.21 18.85 -21.43
CA THR A 29 -18.07 17.46 -21.00
C THR A 29 -16.57 17.18 -20.88
N ALA A 30 -16.03 17.31 -19.67
CA ALA A 30 -14.69 16.89 -19.37
C ALA A 30 -14.65 15.35 -19.34
N VAL A 31 -14.38 14.74 -20.50
CA VAL A 31 -13.71 13.44 -20.52
C VAL A 31 -12.36 13.65 -19.85
N ALA A 32 -12.25 13.21 -18.61
CA ALA A 32 -10.99 13.20 -17.89
C ALA A 32 -9.98 12.37 -18.69
N LYS A 33 -9.09 13.05 -19.41
CA LYS A 33 -7.86 12.47 -19.92
C LYS A 33 -7.01 12.09 -18.72
N THR A 34 -6.84 10.79 -18.51
CA THR A 34 -5.79 10.26 -17.66
C THR A 34 -4.44 10.66 -18.27
N PRO A 35 -3.55 11.39 -17.57
CA PRO A 35 -2.17 11.49 -17.98
C PRO A 35 -1.50 10.15 -17.67
N SER A 36 -1.45 9.28 -18.68
CA SER A 36 -0.56 8.12 -18.67
C SER A 36 0.78 8.59 -19.24
N ASP A 37 1.58 9.28 -18.42
CA ASP A 37 3.01 9.45 -18.68
C ASP A 37 3.68 8.09 -18.44
N GLY A 38 3.66 7.27 -19.48
CA GLY A 38 4.18 5.92 -19.50
C GLY A 38 5.70 5.88 -19.49
N LYS A 39 6.32 6.04 -18.33
CA LYS A 39 7.55 5.31 -18.02
C LYS A 39 7.13 3.98 -17.37
N PRO A 40 7.51 2.81 -17.90
CA PRO A 40 7.20 1.55 -17.24
C PRO A 40 7.89 1.56 -15.87
N SER A 41 7.11 1.82 -14.83
CA SER A 41 7.55 1.70 -13.46
C SER A 41 7.93 0.24 -13.24
N ALA A 42 9.09 0.02 -12.61
CA ALA A 42 9.50 -1.32 -12.23
C ALA A 42 8.35 -2.04 -11.50
N PRO A 43 8.20 -3.36 -11.69
CA PRO A 43 7.15 -4.12 -11.04
C PRO A 43 7.21 -3.86 -9.53
N GLN A 44 6.08 -3.46 -8.96
CA GLN A 44 5.99 -3.03 -7.58
C GLN A 44 4.81 -3.73 -6.91
N TRP A 45 5.08 -4.35 -5.77
CA TRP A 45 4.07 -5.04 -4.97
C TRP A 45 2.93 -4.11 -4.56
N CYS A 46 1.72 -4.64 -4.55
CA CYS A 46 0.62 -4.13 -3.73
C CYS A 46 0.67 -4.78 -2.35
N VAL A 47 0.09 -4.12 -1.34
CA VAL A 47 -0.01 -4.70 0.01
C VAL A 47 -1.42 -4.58 0.56
N GLN A 48 -1.96 -5.65 1.11
CA GLN A 48 -3.17 -5.64 1.94
C GLN A 48 -2.76 -5.70 3.40
N VAL A 49 -3.32 -4.82 4.23
CA VAL A 49 -3.10 -4.84 5.68
C VAL A 49 -4.22 -5.63 6.34
N ASP A 50 -3.87 -6.70 7.06
CA ASP A 50 -4.84 -7.45 7.86
C ASP A 50 -5.10 -6.78 9.22
N LYS A 51 -6.21 -7.17 9.84
CA LYS A 51 -6.57 -6.70 11.18
C LYS A 51 -5.47 -7.06 12.20
N ILE A 52 -5.28 -6.18 13.19
CA ILE A 52 -4.28 -6.40 14.23
C ILE A 52 -4.67 -7.60 15.11
N VAL A 53 -3.78 -8.58 15.13
CA VAL A 53 -3.87 -9.74 16.01
C VAL A 53 -3.20 -9.40 17.33
N THR A 54 -3.91 -9.65 18.42
CA THR A 54 -3.35 -9.58 19.77
C THR A 54 -2.95 -10.98 20.18
N GLY A 55 -1.66 -11.19 20.50
CA GLY A 55 -1.21 -12.40 21.17
C GLY A 55 -1.61 -12.34 22.65
N ASP A 56 -0.64 -12.49 23.55
CA ASP A 56 -0.87 -12.53 25.00
C ASP A 56 -1.10 -11.15 25.66
N VAL A 57 -1.49 -10.14 24.88
CA VAL A 57 -1.74 -8.77 25.36
C VAL A 57 -3.20 -8.42 25.17
N THR A 58 -3.85 -8.01 26.25
CA THR A 58 -5.14 -7.31 26.17
C THR A 58 -4.90 -5.89 25.68
N LEU A 59 -5.20 -5.64 24.41
CA LEU A 59 -5.13 -4.31 23.82
C LEU A 59 -6.54 -3.78 23.59
N GLU A 60 -6.80 -2.57 24.08
CA GLU A 60 -8.11 -1.91 23.93
C GLU A 60 -8.50 -1.82 22.44
N PRO A 61 -9.78 -2.04 22.09
CA PRO A 61 -10.25 -1.96 20.70
C PRO A 61 -9.85 -0.66 19.99
N ALA A 62 -9.92 0.49 20.69
CA ALA A 62 -9.51 1.78 20.14
C ALA A 62 -8.04 1.80 19.70
N PHE A 63 -7.13 1.22 20.48
CA PHE A 63 -5.72 1.12 20.09
C PHE A 63 -5.51 0.15 18.92
N ARG A 64 -6.24 -0.97 18.87
CA ARG A 64 -6.17 -1.91 17.73
C ARG A 64 -6.57 -1.23 16.42
N ILE A 65 -7.68 -0.50 16.45
CA ILE A 65 -8.18 0.27 15.30
C ILE A 65 -7.16 1.35 14.92
N ALA A 66 -6.66 2.11 15.90
CA ALA A 66 -5.70 3.17 15.62
C ALA A 66 -4.38 2.64 15.05
N ILE A 67 -3.86 1.49 15.52
CA ILE A 67 -2.66 0.86 14.91
C ILE A 67 -2.94 0.48 13.47
N TYR A 68 -4.09 -0.16 13.21
CA TYR A 68 -4.48 -0.56 11.86
C TYR A 68 -4.59 0.62 10.89
N GLU A 69 -5.31 1.67 11.28
CA GLU A 69 -5.51 2.87 10.43
C GLU A 69 -4.20 3.63 10.21
N ASN A 70 -3.39 3.78 11.25
CA ASN A 70 -2.08 4.42 11.11
C ASN A 70 -1.13 3.60 10.22
N LEU A 71 -1.21 2.26 10.24
CA LEU A 71 -0.38 1.42 9.35
C LEU A 71 -0.75 1.63 7.88
N LEU A 72 -2.03 1.68 7.54
CA LEU A 72 -2.48 1.98 6.18
C LEU A 72 -1.90 3.31 5.69
N GLN A 73 -2.02 4.36 6.51
CA GLN A 73 -1.52 5.69 6.18
C GLN A 73 0.01 5.73 6.04
N GLU A 74 0.73 5.15 6.99
CA GLU A 74 2.20 5.19 6.99
C GLU A 74 2.79 4.34 5.86
N LEU A 75 2.19 3.18 5.53
CA LEU A 75 2.59 2.37 4.40
C LEU A 75 2.38 3.09 3.06
N ALA A 76 1.25 3.77 2.89
CA ALA A 76 0.97 4.56 1.68
C ALA A 76 2.01 5.70 1.51
N LYS A 77 2.41 6.35 2.61
CA LYS A 77 3.44 7.40 2.59
C LYS A 77 4.83 6.88 2.19
N THR A 78 5.12 5.59 2.37
CA THR A 78 6.44 5.05 1.99
C THR A 78 6.69 5.07 0.49
N ARG A 79 5.63 5.09 -0.33
CA ARG A 79 5.63 4.87 -1.79
C ARG A 79 6.36 3.59 -2.22
N ARG A 80 6.53 2.64 -1.29
CA ARG A 80 7.19 1.35 -1.54
C ARG A 80 6.25 0.32 -2.17
N PHE A 81 4.95 0.49 -1.98
CA PHE A 81 3.90 -0.33 -2.59
C PHE A 81 3.13 0.49 -3.62
N LYS A 82 2.71 -0.16 -4.70
CA LYS A 82 1.91 0.47 -5.75
C LYS A 82 0.59 0.97 -5.17
N GLU A 83 -0.03 0.13 -4.36
CA GLU A 83 -1.28 0.43 -3.66
C GLU A 83 -1.34 -0.29 -2.31
N VAL A 84 -2.09 0.28 -1.37
CA VAL A 84 -2.28 -0.23 -0.01
C VAL A 84 -3.77 -0.47 0.21
N PHE A 85 -4.13 -1.74 0.43
CA PHE A 85 -5.50 -2.19 0.59
C PHE A 85 -5.85 -2.46 2.05
N ARG A 86 -7.13 -2.24 2.35
CA ARG A 86 -7.75 -2.67 3.61
C ARG A 86 -8.05 -4.17 3.57
N SER A 87 -8.08 -4.80 4.73
CA SER A 87 -8.51 -6.20 4.84
C SER A 87 -9.94 -6.36 4.31
N GLY A 88 -10.15 -7.30 3.37
CA GLY A 88 -11.46 -7.56 2.76
C GLY A 88 -11.84 -6.65 1.59
N ASP A 89 -10.94 -5.75 1.16
CA ASP A 89 -11.17 -4.94 -0.03
C ASP A 89 -11.33 -5.82 -1.28
N ARG A 90 -12.37 -5.57 -2.06
CA ARG A 90 -12.65 -6.34 -3.29
C ARG A 90 -11.62 -6.06 -4.37
N ASN A 91 -11.06 -4.85 -4.41
CA ASN A 91 -10.06 -4.45 -5.39
C ASN A 91 -8.74 -5.21 -5.23
N ALA A 92 -8.47 -5.71 -4.02
CA ALA A 92 -7.29 -6.53 -3.77
C ALA A 92 -7.40 -7.94 -4.40
N ARG A 93 -8.61 -8.44 -4.67
CA ARG A 93 -8.85 -9.84 -5.09
C ARG A 93 -8.20 -10.20 -6.41
N ASP A 94 -8.17 -9.27 -7.36
CA ASP A 94 -7.70 -9.56 -8.71
C ASP A 94 -6.22 -9.19 -8.94
N ILE A 95 -5.53 -8.74 -7.88
CA ILE A 95 -4.12 -8.35 -7.95
C ILE A 95 -3.22 -9.57 -7.72
N ALA A 96 -2.45 -9.94 -8.75
CA ALA A 96 -1.48 -11.03 -8.69
C ALA A 96 -0.30 -10.70 -7.75
N ASP A 97 0.30 -9.51 -7.91
CA ASP A 97 1.43 -9.02 -7.10
C ASP A 97 0.96 -8.45 -5.74
N LEU A 98 0.20 -9.23 -4.96
CA LEU A 98 -0.32 -8.83 -3.66
C LEU A 98 0.42 -9.50 -2.50
N LEU A 99 0.93 -8.68 -1.59
CA LEU A 99 1.41 -9.11 -0.28
C LEU A 99 0.35 -8.89 0.79
N ILE A 100 0.29 -9.78 1.78
CA ILE A 100 -0.60 -9.68 2.94
C ILE A 100 0.25 -9.39 4.17
N LEU A 101 0.08 -8.21 4.76
CA LEU A 101 0.74 -7.80 5.99
C LEU A 101 -0.07 -8.25 7.21
N LYS A 102 0.47 -9.24 7.92
CA LYS A 102 -0.03 -9.68 9.22
C LYS A 102 0.78 -9.01 10.33
N THR A 103 0.08 -8.40 11.28
CA THR A 103 0.70 -7.73 12.43
C THR A 103 0.18 -8.34 13.71
N THR A 104 1.09 -8.90 14.51
CA THR A 104 0.80 -9.50 15.81
C THR A 104 1.47 -8.70 16.91
N VAL A 105 0.67 -8.19 17.84
CA VAL A 105 1.14 -7.49 19.03
C VAL A 105 1.33 -8.51 20.16
N GLN A 106 2.53 -8.58 20.70
CA GLN A 106 2.91 -9.51 21.78
C GLN A 106 3.41 -8.75 23.00
N LYS A 107 3.27 -9.39 24.16
CA LYS A 107 3.72 -8.84 25.43
C LYS A 107 5.24 -8.89 25.43
N TYR A 108 5.87 -7.80 25.85
CA TYR A 108 7.29 -7.84 26.12
C TYR A 108 7.52 -8.58 27.44
N THR A 109 8.13 -9.77 27.37
CA THR A 109 8.54 -10.56 28.53
C THR A 109 10.06 -10.49 28.64
N PRO A 110 10.64 -9.60 29.47
CA PRO A 110 12.07 -9.58 29.70
C PRO A 110 12.49 -10.66 30.70
N GLY A 111 13.42 -11.52 30.30
CA GLY A 111 14.23 -12.29 31.24
C GLY A 111 15.32 -11.42 31.86
N SER A 112 15.27 -11.24 33.18
CA SER A 112 16.35 -10.82 34.10
C SER A 112 16.78 -9.35 34.29
N GLU A 113 16.18 -8.30 33.70
CA GLU A 113 16.59 -6.91 34.08
C GLU A 113 15.48 -5.86 34.26
N THR A 114 14.19 -6.14 34.00
CA THR A 114 13.18 -5.06 33.99
C THR A 114 11.86 -5.42 34.65
N ARG A 115 11.92 -5.87 35.91
CA ARG A 115 10.75 -6.13 36.77
C ARG A 115 9.93 -4.87 37.16
N ARG A 116 10.08 -3.71 36.49
CA ARG A 116 9.51 -2.41 36.92
C ARG A 116 8.74 -1.58 35.89
N ALA A 117 8.13 -2.14 34.84
CA ALA A 117 7.38 -1.31 33.88
C ALA A 117 5.92 -1.73 33.60
N VAL A 118 5.34 -2.67 34.37
CA VAL A 118 4.00 -3.19 34.04
C VAL A 118 3.10 -3.33 35.28
N THR A 119 3.19 -2.39 36.20
CA THR A 119 2.19 -2.24 37.27
C THR A 119 1.78 -0.77 37.33
N THR A 120 0.55 -0.53 36.87
CA THR A 120 -0.39 0.50 37.34
C THR A 120 0.10 1.96 37.39
N VAL A 121 -0.61 2.84 36.68
CA VAL A 121 -0.50 4.32 36.63
C VAL A 121 0.80 4.94 36.09
N SER A 122 0.66 5.77 35.07
CA SER A 122 1.63 6.58 34.32
C SER A 122 2.86 5.94 33.62
N GLY A 123 2.97 4.60 33.52
CA GLY A 123 4.16 3.91 32.98
C GLY A 123 4.22 3.66 31.45
N ALA A 124 5.44 3.57 30.92
CA ALA A 124 5.70 3.25 29.51
C ALA A 124 5.69 1.73 29.26
N THR A 125 4.80 1.27 28.39
CA THR A 125 4.66 -0.16 28.06
C THR A 125 5.55 -0.48 26.86
N LYS A 126 6.46 -1.44 27.02
CA LYS A 126 7.19 -2.02 25.87
C LYS A 126 6.32 -3.12 25.27
N LEU A 127 6.05 -3.03 23.97
CA LEU A 127 5.41 -4.08 23.18
C LEU A 127 6.43 -4.67 22.22
N LYS A 128 6.31 -5.97 21.97
CA LYS A 128 6.99 -6.63 20.86
C LYS A 128 5.98 -6.81 19.74
N VAL A 129 6.25 -6.25 18.57
CA VAL A 129 5.33 -6.33 17.43
C VAL A 129 5.97 -7.13 16.31
N ARG A 130 5.34 -8.25 15.96
CA ARG A 130 5.75 -9.10 14.86
C ARG A 130 4.98 -8.70 13.60
N SER A 131 5.70 -8.27 12.58
CA SER A 131 5.17 -7.90 11.27
C SER A 131 5.65 -8.91 10.23
N GLN A 132 4.71 -9.54 9.53
CA GLN A 132 4.99 -10.58 8.56
C GLN A 132 4.31 -10.25 7.23
N LEU A 133 5.05 -10.35 6.12
CA LEU A 133 4.50 -10.24 4.77
C LEU A 133 4.41 -11.63 4.15
N TYR A 134 3.21 -12.00 3.74
CA TYR A 134 2.93 -13.24 3.04
C TYR A 134 2.56 -12.97 1.58
N THR A 135 2.91 -13.87 0.66
CA THR A 135 2.24 -13.93 -0.65
C THR A 135 0.81 -14.45 -0.48
N ARG A 136 0.00 -14.29 -1.52
CA ARG A 136 -1.35 -14.89 -1.59
C ARG A 136 -1.34 -16.41 -1.35
N ASP A 137 -0.30 -17.10 -1.80
CA ASP A 137 -0.12 -18.55 -1.61
C ASP A 137 0.31 -18.92 -0.19
N GLY A 138 0.41 -17.96 0.72
CA GLY A 138 0.79 -18.18 2.11
C GLY A 138 2.29 -18.30 2.35
N ARG A 139 3.14 -17.98 1.36
CA ARG A 139 4.60 -18.00 1.54
C ARG A 139 5.08 -16.76 2.29
N LEU A 140 5.84 -16.95 3.36
CA LEU A 140 6.43 -15.84 4.12
C LEU A 140 7.60 -15.22 3.33
N ILE A 141 7.48 -13.94 3.00
CA ILE A 141 8.49 -13.17 2.26
C ILE A 141 9.38 -12.36 3.19
N LEU A 142 8.79 -11.81 4.24
CA LEU A 142 9.50 -10.98 5.20
C LEU A 142 8.92 -11.18 6.58
N GLU A 143 9.79 -11.33 7.56
CA GLU A 143 9.43 -11.24 8.96
C GLU A 143 10.31 -10.21 9.66
N ARG A 144 9.68 -9.32 10.41
CA ARG A 144 10.36 -8.32 11.23
C ARG A 144 9.71 -8.25 12.60
N VAL A 145 10.55 -8.10 13.61
CA VAL A 145 10.11 -7.83 14.97
C VAL A 145 10.53 -6.41 15.31
N VAL A 146 9.57 -5.58 15.72
CA VAL A 146 9.79 -4.19 16.11
C VAL A 146 9.39 -4.04 17.56
N ASP A 147 10.30 -3.52 18.37
CA ASP A 147 9.99 -3.14 19.75
C ASP A 147 9.33 -1.74 19.75
N GLY A 148 8.11 -1.68 20.27
CA GLY A 148 7.35 -0.45 20.44
C GLY A 148 7.37 0.00 21.88
N ASN A 149 8.06 1.10 22.20
CA ASN A 149 7.88 1.77 23.48
C ASN A 149 6.66 2.69 23.38
N VAL A 150 5.55 2.29 23.99
CA VAL A 150 4.25 2.94 23.84
C VAL A 150 3.65 3.24 25.20
N ARG A 151 3.33 4.51 25.42
CA ARG A 151 2.61 4.99 26.60
C ARG A 151 1.13 5.06 26.26
N PHE A 152 0.39 3.98 26.50
CA PHE A 152 -1.07 3.96 26.34
C PHE A 152 -1.75 4.55 27.59
N PHE A 153 -1.52 5.84 27.86
CA PHE A 153 -2.19 6.55 28.95
C PHE A 153 -3.42 7.30 28.43
N GLY A 154 -4.58 7.10 29.06
CA GLY A 154 -5.77 7.94 28.88
C GLY A 154 -6.22 8.16 27.43
N GLY A 155 -6.11 7.15 26.57
CA GLY A 155 -6.46 7.29 25.15
C GLY A 155 -5.38 7.94 24.27
N ASN A 156 -4.11 7.98 24.69
CA ASN A 156 -3.02 8.51 23.88
C ASN A 156 -2.75 7.68 22.61
N LEU A 157 -3.47 7.99 21.52
CA LEU A 157 -3.32 7.36 20.21
C LEU A 157 -2.05 7.77 19.47
N ARG A 158 -1.29 8.76 19.95
CA ARG A 158 -0.02 9.14 19.30
C ARG A 158 1.01 8.01 19.35
N ALA A 159 0.94 7.18 20.39
CA ALA A 159 1.79 6.00 20.53
C ALA A 159 1.56 4.98 19.41
N THR A 160 0.33 4.82 18.92
CA THR A 160 0.01 3.89 17.82
C THR A 160 0.53 4.40 16.48
N HIS A 161 0.50 5.72 16.27
CA HIS A 161 1.07 6.34 15.08
C HIS A 161 2.59 6.12 14.98
N ASN A 162 3.33 6.35 16.08
CA ASN A 162 4.77 6.12 16.12
C ASN A 162 5.13 4.65 15.86
N LEU A 163 4.36 3.72 16.44
CA LEU A 163 4.52 2.29 16.20
C LEU A 163 4.31 1.95 14.72
N ALA A 164 3.21 2.42 14.12
CA ALA A 164 2.91 2.19 12.71
C ALA A 164 4.01 2.75 11.79
N ARG A 165 4.50 3.96 12.08
CA ARG A 165 5.59 4.61 11.35
C ARG A 165 6.88 3.79 11.41
N ASN A 166 7.22 3.25 12.58
CA ASN A 166 8.40 2.42 12.76
C ASN A 166 8.30 1.10 11.97
N ILE A 167 7.13 0.45 11.98
CA ILE A 167 6.86 -0.75 11.18
C ILE A 167 7.00 -0.44 9.69
N ALA A 168 6.32 0.61 9.21
CA ALA A 168 6.38 1.02 7.80
C ALA A 168 7.81 1.36 7.35
N LYS A 169 8.57 2.06 8.20
CA LYS A 169 9.99 2.37 7.94
C LYS A 169 10.84 1.10 7.85
N THR A 170 10.64 0.15 8.78
CA THR A 170 11.36 -1.13 8.81
C THR A 170 11.06 -1.97 7.56
N ILE A 171 9.81 -2.00 7.12
CA ILE A 171 9.40 -2.67 5.88
C ILE A 171 10.01 -1.98 4.66
N LYS A 172 9.97 -0.63 4.60
CA LYS A 172 10.58 0.14 3.50
C LYS A 172 12.07 -0.17 3.34
N GLN A 173 12.78 -0.30 4.45
CA GLN A 173 14.22 -0.58 4.49
C GLN A 173 14.55 -2.06 4.26
N SER A 174 13.56 -2.95 4.30
CA SER A 174 13.78 -4.37 4.05
C SER A 174 13.86 -4.67 2.55
N SER A 175 14.63 -5.70 2.22
CA SER A 175 14.66 -6.24 0.85
C SER A 175 13.39 -7.07 0.62
N LEU A 176 12.70 -6.78 -0.48
CA LEU A 176 11.58 -7.57 -0.98
C LEU A 176 12.02 -8.16 -2.32
N PRO A 177 11.66 -9.42 -2.63
CA PRO A 177 11.90 -10.00 -3.94
C PRO A 177 11.18 -9.17 -5.01
N THR A 178 11.67 -9.19 -6.24
CA THR A 178 10.99 -8.56 -7.37
C THR A 178 9.65 -9.24 -7.60
N PRO A 179 8.54 -8.51 -7.80
CA PRO A 179 7.28 -9.13 -8.16
C PRO A 179 7.45 -9.86 -9.49
N THR A 180 6.98 -11.10 -9.54
CA THR A 180 6.92 -11.83 -10.78
C THR A 180 5.72 -11.27 -11.52
N SER A 181 5.92 -10.22 -12.33
CA SER A 181 4.90 -9.77 -13.26
C SER A 181 4.58 -10.95 -14.18
N SER A 182 3.58 -11.73 -13.79
CA SER A 182 3.04 -12.80 -14.58
C SER A 182 2.26 -12.16 -15.72
N ILE A 183 2.98 -11.74 -16.75
CA ILE A 183 2.45 -11.81 -18.10
C ILE A 183 2.47 -13.31 -18.41
N PRO A 184 1.33 -14.01 -18.51
CA PRO A 184 1.34 -15.32 -19.12
C PRO A 184 1.82 -15.09 -20.57
N GLU A 185 3.03 -15.52 -20.84
CA GLU A 185 3.54 -15.73 -22.18
C GLU A 185 2.67 -16.84 -22.79
N GLN A 186 1.50 -16.44 -23.32
CA GLN A 186 0.80 -17.27 -24.27
C GLN A 186 1.71 -17.38 -25.48
N LYS A 187 2.52 -18.45 -25.47
CA LYS A 187 3.17 -19.01 -26.65
C LYS A 187 2.04 -19.31 -27.64
N THR A 188 1.77 -18.31 -28.47
CA THR A 188 0.97 -18.42 -29.68
C THR A 188 1.77 -19.29 -30.63
N GLU A 189 1.63 -20.60 -30.50
CA GLU A 189 1.97 -21.51 -31.58
C GLU A 189 0.69 -21.67 -32.41
N ARG A 190 0.38 -20.62 -33.20
CA ARG A 190 -0.37 -20.81 -34.43
C ARG A 190 0.50 -21.73 -35.30
N SER A 191 -0.04 -22.88 -35.65
CA SER A 191 0.33 -23.50 -36.92
C SER A 191 -0.94 -23.94 -37.65
N PRO A 192 -0.93 -23.82 -38.98
CA PRO A 192 -2.08 -23.36 -39.73
C PRO A 192 -2.96 -24.49 -40.27
N VAL A 193 -4.25 -24.19 -40.34
CA VAL A 193 -5.23 -24.87 -41.19
C VAL A 193 -4.73 -24.84 -42.65
N SER A 194 -4.56 -26.02 -43.24
CA SER A 194 -4.52 -26.19 -44.69
C SER A 194 -5.74 -27.00 -45.08
N THR A 195 -6.70 -26.31 -45.69
CA THR A 195 -7.83 -26.90 -46.42
C THR A 195 -7.49 -26.87 -47.90
N SER A 196 -7.42 -28.03 -48.53
CA SER A 196 -7.59 -28.27 -49.98
C SER A 196 -7.63 -29.80 -50.11
N GLY A 197 -8.64 -30.48 -50.64
CA GLY A 197 -9.63 -30.09 -51.62
C GLY A 197 -9.58 -31.13 -52.75
N ALA A 198 -10.72 -31.79 -52.97
CA ALA A 198 -11.12 -32.52 -54.18
C ALA A 198 -10.61 -33.96 -54.43
N GLY A 199 -11.59 -34.86 -54.58
CA GLY A 199 -11.80 -35.53 -55.87
C GLY A 199 -11.58 -37.03 -55.94
N GLU A 200 -12.69 -37.76 -56.12
CA GLU A 200 -12.84 -38.98 -56.96
C GLU A 200 -12.03 -40.23 -56.58
N GLU A 201 -12.39 -41.47 -56.90
CA GLU A 201 -13.60 -42.17 -57.33
C GLU A 201 -13.15 -43.65 -57.45
N LEU A 202 -14.06 -44.59 -57.15
CA LEU A 202 -14.15 -45.96 -57.67
C LEU A 202 -13.17 -47.11 -57.27
N SER A 203 -13.80 -48.29 -57.29
CA SER A 203 -13.29 -49.66 -57.45
C SER A 203 -12.82 -50.38 -56.16
N ALA A 204 -13.61 -51.24 -55.52
CA ALA A 204 -14.18 -52.56 -55.90
C ALA A 204 -13.36 -53.73 -55.33
N ALA A 205 -14.11 -54.79 -54.98
CA ALA A 205 -13.68 -56.18 -54.78
C ALA A 205 -12.82 -56.46 -53.53
N ASP A 206 -12.82 -57.63 -52.90
CA ASP A 206 -13.57 -58.88 -52.95
C ASP A 206 -12.81 -59.83 -52.00
N ASP A 207 -13.52 -60.80 -51.43
CA ASP A 207 -13.05 -62.08 -50.89
C ASP A 207 -12.14 -62.22 -49.64
N GLY A 208 -12.66 -63.01 -48.69
CA GLY A 208 -11.92 -64.14 -48.12
C GLY A 208 -11.25 -63.98 -46.75
N ARG A 209 -11.93 -64.32 -45.65
CA ARG A 209 -11.91 -65.67 -45.03
C ARG A 209 -12.55 -65.66 -43.63
#